data_AF-A0A2A2W640-F1
#
_entry.id   AF-A0A2A2W640-F1
#
_cell.length_a   1.000
_cell.length_b   1.000
_cell.length_c   1.000
_cell.angle_alpha   90.00
_cell.angle_beta   90.00
_cell.angle_gamma   90.00
#
_symmetry.space_group_name_H-M   'P 1'
#
loop_
_entity.id
_entity.type
_entity.pdbx_description
1 polymer ?
#
loop_
_entity_poly.entity_id
_entity_poly.type
_entity_poly.pdbx_seq_one_letter_code
_entity_poly.pdbx_strand_id
1 'polypeptide(L)'
;MHTTHVAAGTATVCPLIPSAPKAPTKRSIPGLRYEVAYRRDDLQDAFSLIYHSYRRAGLVEANESEVRLTPFHLLPTTEVFVTKLAEKVVSTVSLIGDGELGLPLESIYPKNVELIRNRGLRMGEIGSLADCRDSPVRFIETFAAMGRLLAQVAKTRGYDGLVAAAHPKHARLYQRILPFEQIGKMSTCPYANGNPAVMLALVFEDHRGSELYERFFGSMSSAADTVPRPWSAETYDYFHKLLHSNRLQSERPLSGQGAPMLSKRRSVHNSRIDPTENAPQRDA
;
A
#
# COMPACT_ATOMS: atom_id res chain seq x y z
N MET A 1 -71.90 -5.21 -52.40
CA MET A 1 -71.11 -6.44 -52.53
C MET A 1 -69.71 -6.03 -52.96
N HIS A 2 -68.79 -5.89 -52.00
CA HIS A 2 -67.40 -5.53 -52.25
C HIS A 2 -66.54 -6.78 -52.07
N THR A 3 -65.77 -7.09 -53.12
CA THR A 3 -64.81 -8.18 -53.17
C THR A 3 -63.43 -7.57 -52.92
N THR A 4 -62.79 -7.97 -51.84
CA THR A 4 -61.43 -7.56 -51.47
C THR A 4 -60.43 -8.52 -52.13
N HIS A 5 -59.58 -8.01 -53.02
CA HIS A 5 -58.38 -8.72 -53.47
C HIS A 5 -57.15 -8.10 -52.83
N VAL A 6 -56.36 -8.95 -52.18
CA VAL A 6 -55.06 -8.67 -51.56
C VAL A 6 -54.00 -8.59 -52.66
N ALA A 7 -53.13 -7.57 -52.60
CA ALA A 7 -51.86 -7.54 -53.32
C ALA A 7 -50.76 -6.95 -52.43
N ALA A 8 -49.61 -7.62 -52.47
CA ALA A 8 -48.44 -7.41 -51.63
C ALA A 8 -47.69 -6.11 -51.94
N GLY A 9 -47.12 -5.49 -50.89
CA GLY A 9 -46.19 -4.36 -50.97
C GLY A 9 -44.98 -4.61 -50.07
N THR A 10 -43.83 -4.78 -50.70
CA THR A 10 -42.50 -5.04 -50.14
C THR A 10 -41.98 -3.87 -49.30
N ALA A 11 -41.53 -4.14 -48.07
CA ALA A 11 -40.87 -3.16 -47.20
C ALA A 11 -39.37 -3.03 -47.55
N THR A 12 -38.97 -1.83 -47.96
CA THR A 12 -37.58 -1.44 -48.22
C THR A 12 -36.84 -1.15 -46.90
N VAL A 13 -35.69 -1.79 -46.71
CA VAL A 13 -34.83 -1.71 -45.53
C VAL A 13 -33.93 -0.47 -45.60
N CYS A 14 -33.88 0.31 -44.52
CA CYS A 14 -32.94 1.43 -44.32
C CYS A 14 -31.49 0.94 -44.18
N PRO A 15 -30.48 1.68 -44.71
CA PRO A 15 -29.08 1.27 -44.63
C PRO A 15 -28.50 1.43 -43.22
N LEU A 16 -27.82 0.37 -42.78
CA LEU A 16 -27.11 0.22 -41.51
C LEU A 16 -26.02 1.29 -41.34
N ILE A 17 -26.08 2.04 -40.23
CA ILE A 17 -24.95 2.82 -39.71
C ILE A 17 -23.87 1.83 -39.25
N PRO A 18 -22.58 2.00 -39.60
CA PRO A 18 -21.53 1.13 -39.11
C PRO A 18 -21.37 1.32 -37.60
N SER A 19 -21.49 0.24 -36.83
CA SER A 19 -21.27 0.26 -35.39
C SER A 19 -19.84 0.71 -35.08
N ALA A 20 -19.71 1.68 -34.16
CA ALA A 20 -18.43 2.11 -33.59
C ALA A 20 -17.58 0.92 -33.11
N PRO A 21 -16.24 1.00 -33.17
CA PRO A 21 -15.36 -0.08 -32.72
C PRO A 21 -15.59 -0.36 -31.23
N LYS A 22 -15.90 -1.64 -30.93
CA LYS A 22 -16.07 -2.14 -29.56
C LYS A 22 -14.81 -1.84 -28.74
N ALA A 23 -14.99 -1.14 -27.62
CA ALA A 23 -13.95 -0.94 -26.62
C ALA A 23 -13.32 -2.30 -26.21
N PRO A 24 -12.01 -2.37 -25.97
CA PRO A 24 -11.33 -3.62 -25.67
C PRO A 24 -11.88 -4.25 -24.37
N THR A 25 -12.47 -5.43 -24.51
CA THR A 25 -13.03 -6.23 -23.42
C THR A 25 -11.93 -6.78 -22.50
N LYS A 26 -12.07 -6.51 -21.19
CA LYS A 26 -11.38 -7.05 -20.01
C LYS A 26 -10.38 -8.20 -20.25
N ARG A 27 -9.09 -7.95 -20.02
CA ARG A 27 -8.16 -9.03 -19.61
C ARG A 27 -8.25 -9.23 -18.09
N SER A 28 -9.29 -9.93 -17.63
CA SER A 28 -9.21 -10.63 -16.34
C SER A 28 -8.36 -11.88 -16.58
N ILE A 29 -7.24 -12.02 -15.86
CA ILE A 29 -6.42 -13.24 -15.94
C ILE A 29 -7.28 -14.39 -15.42
N PRO A 30 -7.47 -15.48 -16.20
CA PRO A 30 -8.29 -16.60 -15.78
C PRO A 30 -7.90 -17.10 -14.40
N GLY A 31 -8.88 -17.20 -13.49
CA GLY A 31 -8.68 -17.71 -12.13
C GLY A 31 -8.21 -16.69 -11.07
N LEU A 32 -7.87 -15.44 -11.45
CA LEU A 32 -7.59 -14.38 -10.48
C LEU A 32 -8.86 -13.62 -10.09
N ARG A 33 -9.07 -13.47 -8.78
CA ARG A 33 -10.11 -12.61 -8.20
C ARG A 33 -9.47 -11.49 -7.39
N TYR A 34 -10.03 -10.30 -7.48
CA TYR A 34 -9.57 -9.11 -6.77
C TYR A 34 -10.70 -8.68 -5.84
N GLU A 35 -10.43 -8.55 -4.55
CA GLU A 35 -11.48 -8.26 -3.56
C GLU A 35 -10.95 -7.46 -2.37
N VAL A 36 -11.87 -6.76 -1.71
CA VAL A 36 -11.65 -6.22 -0.37
C VAL A 36 -11.78 -7.37 0.63
N ALA A 37 -10.71 -7.67 1.35
CA ALA A 37 -10.65 -8.73 2.35
C ALA A 37 -11.36 -8.30 3.65
N TYR A 38 -12.18 -9.20 4.17
CA TYR A 38 -12.93 -9.02 5.42
C TYR A 38 -13.00 -10.29 6.26
N ARG A 39 -12.64 -11.44 5.67
CA ARG A 39 -12.55 -12.72 6.36
C ARG A 39 -11.20 -12.79 7.06
N ARG A 40 -11.19 -13.26 8.32
CA ARG A 40 -9.98 -13.40 9.12
C ARG A 40 -8.87 -14.17 8.39
N ASP A 41 -9.20 -15.26 7.73
CA ASP A 41 -8.21 -16.12 7.06
C ASP A 41 -7.54 -15.39 5.88
N ASP A 42 -8.30 -14.66 5.06
CA ASP A 42 -7.74 -13.87 3.95
C ASP A 42 -6.85 -12.72 4.46
N LEU A 43 -7.25 -12.09 5.58
CA LEU A 43 -6.47 -11.04 6.23
C LEU A 43 -5.17 -11.60 6.85
N GLN A 44 -5.25 -12.76 7.50
CA GLN A 44 -4.10 -13.46 8.07
C GLN A 44 -3.09 -13.81 6.96
N ASP A 45 -3.56 -14.41 5.87
CA ASP A 45 -2.74 -14.72 4.71
C ASP A 45 -2.10 -13.46 4.10
N ALA A 46 -2.86 -12.35 4.01
CA ALA A 46 -2.34 -11.07 3.54
C ALA A 46 -1.21 -10.54 4.43
N PHE A 47 -1.40 -10.50 5.76
CA PHE A 47 -0.41 -9.96 6.68
C PHE A 47 0.82 -10.86 6.82
N SER A 48 0.67 -12.19 6.71
CA SER A 48 1.79 -13.12 6.61
C SER A 48 2.54 -12.95 5.29
N LEU A 49 1.84 -12.75 4.16
CA LEU A 49 2.48 -12.45 2.88
C LEU A 49 3.32 -11.17 2.93
N ILE A 50 2.81 -10.11 3.56
CA ILE A 50 3.55 -8.86 3.78
C ILE A 50 4.82 -9.15 4.60
N TYR A 51 4.69 -9.87 5.71
CA TYR A 51 5.84 -10.23 6.56
C TYR A 51 6.92 -10.95 5.77
N HIS A 52 6.60 -12.07 5.12
CA HIS A 52 7.60 -12.86 4.41
C HIS A 52 8.23 -12.08 3.24
N SER A 53 7.43 -11.30 2.50
CA SER A 53 7.95 -10.44 1.43
C SER A 53 8.92 -9.39 1.97
N TYR A 54 8.56 -8.74 3.07
CA TYR A 54 9.36 -7.64 3.64
C TYR A 54 10.59 -8.17 4.38
N ARG A 55 10.51 -9.34 5.01
CA ARG A 55 11.66 -10.06 5.59
C ARG A 55 12.70 -10.38 4.53
N ARG A 56 12.29 -10.97 3.40
CA ARG A 56 13.21 -11.28 2.28
C ARG A 56 13.88 -10.02 1.72
N ALA A 57 13.17 -8.89 1.72
CA ALA A 57 13.67 -7.60 1.25
C ALA A 57 14.46 -6.81 2.33
N GLY A 58 14.60 -7.32 3.56
CA GLY A 58 15.29 -6.63 4.65
C GLY A 58 14.56 -5.39 5.18
N LEU A 59 13.25 -5.29 4.98
CA LEU A 59 12.44 -4.12 5.34
C LEU A 59 11.86 -4.18 6.75
N VAL A 60 11.83 -5.37 7.36
CA VAL A 60 11.26 -5.60 8.71
C VAL A 60 12.10 -6.61 9.48
N GLU A 61 12.06 -6.54 10.80
CA GLU A 61 12.66 -7.54 11.68
C GLU A 61 11.80 -8.80 11.84
N ALA A 62 12.41 -9.89 12.29
CA ALA A 62 11.71 -11.13 12.59
C ALA A 62 10.76 -10.95 13.78
N ASN A 63 9.61 -11.61 13.75
CA ASN A 63 8.71 -11.73 14.90
C ASN A 63 8.11 -13.14 14.95
N GLU A 64 7.70 -13.59 16.13
CA GLU A 64 7.23 -14.97 16.35
C GLU A 64 5.93 -15.29 15.61
N SER A 65 5.07 -14.29 15.41
CA SER A 65 3.78 -14.48 14.74
C SER A 65 3.89 -14.66 13.23
N GLU A 66 5.04 -14.33 12.64
CA GLU A 66 5.26 -14.27 11.19
C GLU A 66 4.20 -13.43 10.43
N VAL A 67 3.73 -12.37 11.09
CA VAL A 67 2.71 -11.45 10.60
C VAL A 67 3.23 -10.02 10.65
N ARG A 68 2.90 -9.23 9.63
CA ARG A 68 3.20 -7.79 9.61
C ARG A 68 1.89 -7.01 9.60
N LEU A 69 1.54 -6.49 10.77
CA LEU A 69 0.40 -5.62 11.02
C LEU A 69 0.88 -4.28 11.62
N THR A 70 0.10 -3.21 11.47
CA THR A 70 0.34 -1.89 12.08
C THR A 70 -0.96 -1.38 12.70
N PRO A 71 -0.92 -0.40 13.63
CA PRO A 71 -2.13 0.24 14.15
C PRO A 71 -3.05 0.80 13.05
N PHE A 72 -2.49 1.29 11.94
CA PHE A 72 -3.25 1.79 10.80
C PHE A 72 -4.18 0.74 10.19
N HIS A 73 -3.84 -0.54 10.22
CA HIS A 73 -4.70 -1.60 9.68
C HIS A 73 -5.97 -1.83 10.52
N LEU A 74 -5.99 -1.39 11.77
CA LEU A 74 -7.15 -1.49 12.65
C LEU A 74 -8.12 -0.31 12.48
N LEU A 75 -7.77 0.70 11.69
CA LEU A 75 -8.64 1.86 11.49
C LEU A 75 -9.87 1.49 10.66
N PRO A 76 -11.04 2.08 10.96
CA PRO A 76 -12.23 1.93 10.11
C PRO A 76 -12.05 2.57 8.72
N THR A 77 -11.03 3.42 8.54
CA THR A 77 -10.66 4.03 7.27
C THR A 77 -9.69 3.17 6.45
N THR A 78 -9.27 2.02 6.95
CA THR A 78 -8.32 1.14 6.24
C THR A 78 -9.02 -0.06 5.64
N GLU A 79 -8.81 -0.26 4.33
CA GLU A 79 -9.30 -1.42 3.58
C GLU A 79 -8.11 -2.24 3.06
N VAL A 80 -8.13 -3.56 3.27
CA VAL A 80 -7.11 -4.48 2.76
C VAL A 80 -7.64 -5.15 1.50
N PHE A 81 -6.87 -5.07 0.42
CA PHE A 81 -7.21 -5.68 -0.86
C PHE A 81 -6.36 -6.91 -1.07
N VAL A 82 -6.97 -8.00 -1.53
CA VAL A 82 -6.27 -9.24 -1.87
C VAL A 82 -6.53 -9.62 -3.31
N THR A 83 -5.51 -10.19 -3.94
CA THR A 83 -5.68 -10.98 -5.17
C THR A 83 -5.62 -12.44 -4.79
N LYS A 84 -6.64 -13.21 -5.19
CA LYS A 84 -6.73 -14.65 -4.95
C LYS A 84 -6.59 -15.42 -6.25
N LEU A 85 -5.82 -16.51 -6.18
CA LEU A 85 -5.80 -17.56 -7.20
C LEU A 85 -6.45 -18.80 -6.59
N ALA A 86 -7.61 -19.20 -7.14
CA ALA A 86 -8.54 -20.08 -6.42
C ALA A 86 -8.84 -19.49 -5.02
N GLU A 87 -8.57 -20.21 -3.94
CA GLU A 87 -8.79 -19.71 -2.57
C GLU A 87 -7.54 -19.15 -1.89
N LYS A 88 -6.39 -19.15 -2.56
CA LYS A 88 -5.13 -18.69 -1.97
C LYS A 88 -4.87 -17.22 -2.27
N VAL A 89 -4.55 -16.43 -1.23
CA VAL A 89 -4.05 -15.06 -1.40
C VAL A 89 -2.66 -15.10 -2.03
N VAL A 90 -2.49 -14.41 -3.16
CA VAL A 90 -1.23 -14.35 -3.92
C VAL A 90 -0.62 -12.94 -4.00
N SER A 91 -1.42 -11.92 -3.70
CA SER A 91 -0.97 -10.53 -3.58
C SER A 91 -1.89 -9.75 -2.65
N THR A 92 -1.36 -8.71 -2.03
CA THR A 92 -2.10 -7.81 -1.15
C THR A 92 -1.62 -6.37 -1.27
N VAL A 93 -2.51 -5.42 -0.96
CA VAL A 93 -2.24 -3.99 -0.83
C VAL A 93 -3.28 -3.37 0.10
N SER A 94 -2.88 -2.41 0.94
CA SER A 94 -3.80 -1.70 1.83
C SER A 94 -4.06 -0.28 1.33
N LEU A 95 -5.30 0.18 1.41
CA LEU A 95 -5.70 1.58 1.31
C LEU A 95 -5.94 2.11 2.73
N ILE A 96 -5.09 3.01 3.20
CA ILE A 96 -5.16 3.62 4.53
C ILE A 96 -5.71 5.02 4.36
N GLY A 97 -6.97 5.22 4.75
CA GLY A 97 -7.61 6.52 4.66
C GLY A 97 -7.15 7.49 5.74
N ASP A 98 -6.97 8.76 5.36
CA ASP A 98 -6.68 9.85 6.31
C ASP A 98 -7.77 9.94 7.39
N GLY A 99 -7.38 9.77 8.66
CA GLY A 99 -8.28 9.51 9.78
C GLY A 99 -7.63 9.77 11.15
N GLU A 100 -8.05 9.03 12.19
CA GLU A 100 -7.65 9.28 13.58
C GLU A 100 -6.13 9.28 13.82
N LEU A 101 -5.40 8.37 13.15
CA LEU A 101 -3.94 8.29 13.25
C LEU A 101 -3.21 9.08 12.14
N GLY A 102 -3.95 9.84 11.31
CA GLY A 102 -3.42 10.44 10.10
C GLY A 102 -2.97 9.42 9.06
N LEU A 103 -1.96 9.77 8.28
CA LEU A 103 -1.34 8.89 7.27
C LEU A 103 0.05 8.41 7.73
N PRO A 104 0.42 7.14 7.48
CA PRO A 104 1.78 6.65 7.76
C PRO A 104 2.90 7.54 7.18
N LEU A 105 2.68 8.12 5.99
CA LEU A 105 3.58 9.06 5.32
C LEU A 105 3.97 10.27 6.18
N GLU A 106 3.16 10.68 7.16
CA GLU A 106 3.47 11.83 8.01
C GLU A 106 4.71 11.62 8.88
N SER A 107 5.10 10.37 9.15
CA SER A 107 6.36 10.10 9.85
C SER A 107 7.60 10.39 9.00
N ILE A 108 7.45 10.61 7.70
CA ILE A 108 8.54 10.87 6.75
C ILE A 108 8.38 12.24 6.08
N TYR A 109 7.15 12.61 5.72
CA TYR A 109 6.82 13.77 4.88
C TYR A 109 5.69 14.64 5.46
N PRO A 110 5.76 15.07 6.74
CA PRO A 110 4.66 15.80 7.38
C PRO A 110 4.29 17.08 6.62
N LYS A 111 5.29 17.83 6.14
CA LYS A 111 5.07 19.08 5.37
C LYS A 111 4.36 18.83 4.03
N ASN A 112 4.67 17.74 3.33
CA ASN A 112 4.01 17.43 2.06
C ASN A 112 2.54 17.06 2.28
N VAL A 113 2.25 16.28 3.32
CA VAL A 113 0.87 15.92 3.69
C VAL A 113 0.09 17.17 4.12
N GLU A 114 0.69 18.05 4.92
CA GLU A 114 0.10 19.32 5.32
C GLU A 114 -0.24 20.20 4.11
N LEU A 115 0.66 20.33 3.12
CA LEU A 115 0.40 21.08 1.89
C LEU A 115 -0.77 20.51 1.08
N ILE A 116 -0.93 19.18 1.04
CA ILE A 116 -2.08 18.53 0.39
C ILE A 116 -3.37 18.86 1.13
N ARG A 117 -3.39 18.75 2.47
CA ARG A 117 -4.56 19.08 3.30
C ARG A 117 -4.94 20.55 3.18
N ASN A 118 -3.96 21.46 3.12
CA ASN A 118 -4.17 22.90 2.93
C ASN A 118 -4.79 23.24 1.56
N ARG A 119 -4.65 22.36 0.56
CA ARG A 119 -5.39 22.45 -0.72
C ARG A 119 -6.82 21.94 -0.64
N GLY A 120 -7.26 21.45 0.53
CA GLY A 120 -8.58 20.84 0.73
C GLY A 120 -8.69 19.41 0.22
N LEU A 121 -7.57 18.75 -0.11
CA LEU A 121 -7.57 17.40 -0.68
C LEU A 121 -7.53 16.33 0.41
N ARG A 122 -8.43 15.36 0.32
CA ARG A 122 -8.47 14.15 1.16
C ARG A 122 -7.82 12.99 0.42
N MET A 123 -6.73 12.45 0.94
CA MET A 123 -5.99 11.36 0.27
C MET A 123 -6.12 10.04 1.02
N GLY A 124 -6.02 8.93 0.29
CA GLY A 124 -5.74 7.61 0.85
C GLY A 124 -4.30 7.20 0.58
N GLU A 125 -3.60 6.67 1.57
CA GLU A 125 -2.27 6.09 1.38
C GLU A 125 -2.36 4.64 0.92
N ILE A 126 -1.69 4.30 -0.18
CA ILE A 126 -1.46 2.91 -0.57
C ILE A 126 -0.18 2.40 0.07
N GLY A 127 -0.28 1.29 0.78
CA GLY A 127 0.82 0.69 1.52
C GLY A 127 0.70 -0.83 1.59
N SER A 128 1.61 -1.47 2.32
CA SER A 128 1.56 -2.92 2.58
C SER A 128 1.45 -3.78 1.31
N LEU A 129 2.08 -3.34 0.20
CA LEU A 129 2.07 -4.06 -1.07
C LEU A 129 3.01 -5.27 -1.02
N ALA A 130 2.48 -6.46 -1.31
CA ALA A 130 3.27 -7.70 -1.42
C ALA A 130 2.70 -8.66 -2.48
N ASP A 131 3.57 -9.47 -3.09
CA ASP A 131 3.21 -10.47 -4.10
C ASP A 131 4.10 -11.71 -3.96
N CYS A 132 3.51 -12.91 -4.06
CA CYS A 132 4.24 -14.17 -3.90
C CYS A 132 4.61 -14.87 -5.22
N ARG A 133 4.18 -14.34 -6.38
CA ARG A 133 4.25 -15.04 -7.68
C ARG A 133 5.56 -14.87 -8.42
N ASP A 134 6.52 -14.16 -7.82
CA ASP A 134 7.93 -13.98 -8.24
C ASP A 134 8.11 -13.74 -9.75
N SER A 135 7.16 -13.04 -10.37
CA SER A 135 7.10 -12.79 -11.80
C SER A 135 6.79 -11.31 -12.04
N PRO A 136 7.74 -10.52 -12.59
CA PRO A 136 7.55 -9.10 -12.81
C PRO A 136 6.33 -8.77 -13.69
N VAL A 137 6.10 -9.57 -14.75
CA VAL A 137 4.96 -9.37 -15.66
C VAL A 137 3.64 -9.59 -14.92
N ARG A 138 3.51 -10.69 -14.18
CA ARG A 138 2.28 -11.00 -13.43
C ARG A 138 2.03 -9.99 -12.31
N PHE A 139 3.09 -9.49 -11.68
CA PHE A 139 3.01 -8.41 -10.70
C PHE A 139 2.46 -7.14 -11.33
N ILE A 140 2.99 -6.71 -12.48
CA ILE A 140 2.51 -5.52 -13.21
C ILE A 140 1.03 -5.64 -13.56
N GLU A 141 0.59 -6.78 -14.09
CA GLU A 141 -0.81 -7.00 -14.46
C GLU A 141 -1.73 -6.94 -13.25
N THR A 142 -1.33 -7.58 -12.16
CA THR A 142 -2.07 -7.58 -10.89
C THR A 142 -2.11 -6.19 -10.29
N PHE A 143 -0.98 -5.50 -10.23
CA PHE A 143 -0.89 -4.14 -9.70
C PHE A 143 -1.75 -3.17 -10.51
N ALA A 144 -1.78 -3.31 -11.84
CA ALA A 144 -2.68 -2.52 -12.69
C ALA A 144 -4.17 -2.82 -12.45
N ALA A 145 -4.53 -4.09 -12.18
CA ALA A 145 -5.90 -4.47 -11.89
C ALA A 145 -6.34 -4.01 -10.49
N MET A 146 -5.51 -4.23 -9.46
CA MET A 146 -5.72 -3.73 -8.11
C MET A 146 -5.75 -2.20 -8.08
N GLY A 147 -4.87 -1.53 -8.83
CA GLY A 147 -4.84 -0.07 -8.94
C GLY A 147 -6.17 0.52 -9.42
N ARG A 148 -6.88 -0.18 -10.33
CA ARG A 148 -8.26 0.18 -10.72
C ARG A 148 -9.24 0.05 -9.58
N LEU A 149 -9.25 -1.10 -8.91
CA LEU A 149 -10.14 -1.32 -7.78
C LEU A 149 -9.87 -0.32 -6.65
N LEU A 150 -8.60 -0.09 -6.31
CA LEU A 150 -8.13 0.89 -5.33
C LEU A 150 -8.61 2.30 -5.66
N ALA A 151 -8.38 2.77 -6.89
CA ALA A 151 -8.79 4.12 -7.29
C ALA A 151 -10.32 4.29 -7.22
N GLN A 152 -11.07 3.27 -7.65
CA GLN A 152 -12.53 3.29 -7.60
C GLN A 152 -13.04 3.27 -6.16
N VAL A 153 -12.52 2.38 -5.31
CA VAL A 153 -12.87 2.36 -3.87
C VAL A 153 -12.53 3.70 -3.24
N ALA A 154 -11.32 4.21 -3.45
CA ALA A 154 -10.89 5.48 -2.88
C ALA A 154 -11.84 6.63 -3.26
N LYS A 155 -12.22 6.72 -4.54
CA LYS A 155 -13.20 7.70 -5.02
C LYS A 155 -14.57 7.52 -4.38
N THR A 156 -15.07 6.28 -4.22
CA THR A 156 -16.34 6.02 -3.54
C THR A 156 -16.32 6.34 -2.05
N ARG A 157 -15.14 6.33 -1.40
CA ARG A 157 -14.95 6.78 0.00
C ARG A 157 -14.76 8.30 0.13
N GLY A 158 -14.76 9.03 -1.00
CA GLY A 158 -14.59 10.48 -1.02
C GLY A 158 -13.15 10.93 -0.81
N TYR A 159 -12.18 10.13 -1.24
CA TYR A 159 -10.79 10.59 -1.40
C TYR A 159 -10.61 11.20 -2.80
N ASP A 160 -9.88 12.30 -2.85
CA ASP A 160 -9.51 13.04 -4.07
C ASP A 160 -8.32 12.42 -4.80
N GLY A 161 -7.62 11.49 -4.14
CA GLY A 161 -6.44 10.86 -4.70
C GLY A 161 -5.78 9.83 -3.80
N LEU A 162 -4.63 9.34 -4.28
CA LEU A 162 -3.79 8.36 -3.60
C LEU A 162 -2.39 8.93 -3.33
N VAL A 163 -1.79 8.53 -2.22
CA VAL A 163 -0.37 8.81 -1.91
C VAL A 163 0.36 7.52 -1.55
N ALA A 164 1.69 7.49 -1.71
CA ALA A 164 2.50 6.33 -1.37
C ALA A 164 3.92 6.71 -0.95
N ALA A 165 4.50 5.96 -0.02
CA ALA A 165 5.94 5.90 0.18
C ALA A 165 6.50 4.71 -0.62
N ALA A 166 7.37 4.99 -1.60
CA ALA A 166 7.97 3.93 -2.41
C ALA A 166 9.50 4.04 -2.42
N HIS A 167 10.18 2.89 -2.50
CA HIS A 167 11.62 2.89 -2.72
C HIS A 167 11.95 3.55 -4.09
N PRO A 168 12.98 4.40 -4.21
CA PRO A 168 13.30 5.13 -5.46
C PRO A 168 13.40 4.23 -6.71
N LYS A 169 13.96 3.02 -6.56
CA LYS A 169 14.04 2.01 -7.63
C LYS A 169 12.67 1.59 -8.20
N HIS A 170 11.60 1.71 -7.41
CA HIS A 170 10.24 1.32 -7.80
C HIS A 170 9.36 2.52 -8.17
N ALA A 171 9.78 3.76 -7.90
CA ALA A 171 8.99 4.96 -8.20
C ALA A 171 8.55 5.04 -9.68
N ARG A 172 9.44 4.65 -10.60
CA ARG A 172 9.14 4.59 -12.05
C ARG A 172 8.01 3.63 -12.40
N LEU A 173 7.88 2.54 -11.64
CA LEU A 173 6.80 1.57 -11.86
C LEU A 173 5.45 2.21 -11.53
N TYR A 174 5.38 2.92 -10.40
CA TYR A 174 4.18 3.66 -10.01
C TYR A 174 3.87 4.63 -11.14
N GLN A 175 4.72 5.63 -11.41
CA GLN A 175 4.57 6.63 -12.48
C GLN A 175 4.07 6.08 -13.82
N ARG A 176 4.53 4.89 -14.24
CA ARG A 176 4.14 4.28 -15.51
C ARG A 176 2.78 3.57 -15.48
N ILE A 177 2.41 2.95 -14.37
CA ILE A 177 1.18 2.14 -14.25
C ILE A 177 0.03 2.95 -13.67
N LEU A 178 0.32 3.72 -12.63
CA LEU A 178 -0.56 4.67 -11.96
C LEU A 178 0.12 6.04 -12.13
N PRO A 179 -0.52 7.09 -12.61
CA PRO A 179 0.12 8.35 -12.99
C PRO A 179 0.54 9.19 -11.77
N PHE A 180 1.18 8.57 -10.79
CA PHE A 180 1.71 9.20 -9.63
C PHE A 180 2.83 10.14 -10.05
N GLU A 181 2.87 11.29 -9.41
CA GLU A 181 3.98 12.22 -9.48
C GLU A 181 4.81 12.13 -8.21
N GLN A 182 6.12 12.32 -8.33
CA GLN A 182 6.97 12.39 -7.15
C GLN A 182 6.92 13.80 -6.58
N ILE A 183 6.40 13.94 -5.37
CA ILE A 183 6.28 15.23 -4.67
C ILE A 183 7.23 15.36 -3.47
N GLY A 184 7.74 14.24 -2.95
CA GLY A 184 8.70 14.21 -1.84
C GLY A 184 10.12 13.95 -2.32
N LYS A 185 11.09 14.60 -1.66
CA LYS A 185 12.51 14.27 -1.83
C LYS A 185 12.81 12.88 -1.24
N MET A 186 13.95 12.30 -1.61
CA MET A 186 14.38 11.05 -1.00
C MET A 186 14.63 11.24 0.50
N SER A 187 14.10 10.34 1.32
CA SER A 187 14.25 10.36 2.79
C SER A 187 14.34 8.92 3.33
N THR A 188 14.63 8.80 4.62
CA THR A 188 14.73 7.52 5.33
C THR A 188 13.36 7.09 5.84
N CYS A 189 12.97 5.84 5.56
CA CYS A 189 11.67 5.29 5.98
C CYS A 189 11.80 4.49 7.29
N PRO A 190 11.30 5.01 8.44
CA PRO A 190 11.49 4.38 9.74
C PRO A 190 10.78 3.03 9.85
N TYR A 191 9.62 2.86 9.20
CA TYR A 191 8.85 1.61 9.20
C TYR A 191 9.27 0.60 8.13
N ALA A 192 10.40 0.86 7.47
CA ALA A 192 11.02 -0.01 6.47
C ALA A 192 12.54 -0.17 6.75
N ASN A 193 12.92 -0.33 8.02
CA ASN A 193 14.31 -0.50 8.46
C ASN A 193 15.28 0.60 7.95
N GLY A 194 14.80 1.83 7.82
CA GLY A 194 15.61 2.95 7.34
C GLY A 194 15.94 2.91 5.84
N ASN A 195 15.29 2.06 5.06
CA ASN A 195 15.44 2.05 3.60
C ASN A 195 14.98 3.39 3.00
N PRO A 196 15.54 3.81 1.85
CA PRO A 196 15.18 5.06 1.22
C PRO A 196 13.75 5.01 0.67
N ALA A 197 13.03 6.10 0.81
CA ALA A 197 11.70 6.32 0.25
C ALA A 197 11.65 7.65 -0.51
N VAL A 198 10.71 7.73 -1.45
CA VAL A 198 10.21 8.96 -2.05
C VAL A 198 8.69 8.99 -1.89
N MET A 199 8.12 10.18 -1.67
CA MET A 199 6.67 10.36 -1.64
C MET A 199 6.14 10.53 -3.06
N LEU A 200 5.13 9.74 -3.37
CA LEU A 200 4.39 9.80 -4.62
C LEU A 200 2.95 10.23 -4.33
N ALA A 201 2.35 11.01 -5.24
CA ALA A 201 0.95 11.41 -5.16
C ALA A 201 0.25 11.31 -6.51
N LEU A 202 -1.02 10.93 -6.48
CA LEU A 202 -1.94 10.91 -7.61
C LEU A 202 -3.21 11.63 -7.18
N VAL A 203 -3.46 12.81 -7.73
CA VAL A 203 -4.74 13.52 -7.59
C VAL A 203 -5.62 13.13 -8.78
N PHE A 204 -6.80 12.60 -8.52
CA PHE A 204 -7.66 12.06 -9.58
C PHE A 204 -8.10 13.14 -10.57
N GLU A 205 -8.42 14.33 -10.06
CA GLU A 205 -8.95 15.43 -10.88
C GLU A 205 -7.92 15.97 -11.87
N ASP A 206 -6.63 16.01 -11.49
CA ASP A 206 -5.52 16.46 -12.35
C ASP A 206 -5.41 15.63 -13.64
N HIS A 207 -6.01 14.44 -13.67
CA HIS A 207 -5.96 13.50 -14.78
C HIS A 207 -7.29 13.36 -15.51
N ARG A 208 -8.35 14.10 -15.15
CA ARG A 208 -9.66 13.99 -15.77
C ARG A 208 -9.57 14.18 -17.29
N GLY A 209 -10.22 13.29 -18.04
CA GLY A 209 -10.22 13.31 -19.50
C GLY A 209 -8.98 12.70 -20.16
N SER A 210 -7.98 12.25 -19.39
CA SER A 210 -6.88 11.45 -19.94
C SER A 210 -7.30 10.00 -20.19
N GLU A 211 -6.65 9.33 -21.16
CA GLU A 211 -6.84 7.89 -21.41
C GLU A 211 -6.63 7.04 -20.14
N LEU A 212 -5.72 7.50 -19.30
CA LEU A 212 -5.38 6.82 -18.07
C LEU A 212 -6.48 6.97 -17.00
N TYR A 213 -7.13 8.14 -16.91
CA TYR A 213 -8.31 8.31 -16.06
C TYR A 213 -9.46 7.42 -16.52
N GLU A 214 -9.68 7.32 -17.84
CA GLU A 214 -10.66 6.39 -18.41
C GLU A 214 -10.31 4.92 -18.12
N ARG A 215 -9.03 4.57 -18.11
CA ARG A 215 -8.59 3.23 -17.71
C ARG A 215 -8.93 2.90 -16.25
N PHE A 216 -8.92 3.90 -15.36
CA PHE A 216 -9.26 3.72 -13.94
C PHE A 216 -10.75 3.82 -13.65
N PHE A 217 -11.44 4.76 -14.30
CA PHE A 217 -12.81 5.16 -13.94
C PHE A 217 -13.83 4.98 -15.08
N GLY A 218 -13.40 4.74 -16.32
CA GLY A 218 -14.27 4.66 -17.50
C GLY A 218 -15.12 3.38 -17.58
N SER A 219 -14.69 2.30 -16.93
CA SER A 219 -15.58 1.17 -16.60
C SER A 219 -15.59 0.97 -15.09
N MET A 220 -16.63 1.48 -14.44
CA MET A 220 -16.83 1.25 -13.02
C MET A 220 -16.92 -0.27 -12.78
N SER A 221 -16.19 -0.76 -11.78
CA SER A 221 -16.43 -2.08 -11.22
C SER A 221 -17.88 -2.13 -10.74
N SER A 222 -18.44 -3.33 -10.62
CA SER A 222 -19.82 -3.43 -10.15
C SER A 222 -19.92 -2.79 -8.77
N ALA A 223 -21.08 -2.23 -8.41
CA ALA A 223 -21.26 -1.67 -7.07
C ALA A 223 -20.92 -2.69 -5.98
N ALA A 224 -21.10 -3.99 -6.25
CA ALA A 224 -20.72 -5.10 -5.38
C ALA A 224 -19.21 -5.21 -5.09
N ASP A 225 -18.36 -4.76 -6.01
CA ASP A 225 -16.90 -4.81 -5.88
C ASP A 225 -16.36 -3.69 -4.98
N THR A 226 -17.13 -2.61 -4.80
CA THR A 226 -16.74 -1.42 -4.02
C THR A 226 -17.51 -1.24 -2.72
N VAL A 227 -18.44 -2.14 -2.39
CA VAL A 227 -19.17 -2.12 -1.10
C VAL A 227 -18.17 -2.21 0.06
N PRO A 228 -18.27 -1.33 1.07
CA PRO A 228 -17.48 -1.46 2.29
C PRO A 228 -17.67 -2.84 2.94
N ARG A 229 -16.57 -3.49 3.32
CA ARG A 229 -16.59 -4.77 4.02
C ARG A 229 -15.84 -4.67 5.35
N PRO A 230 -16.46 -4.09 6.39
CA PRO A 230 -15.80 -3.95 7.68
C PRO A 230 -15.50 -5.31 8.29
N TRP A 231 -14.46 -5.37 9.10
CA TRP A 231 -14.11 -6.59 9.84
C TRP A 231 -15.16 -6.85 10.92
N SER A 232 -15.43 -8.12 11.21
CA SER A 232 -16.24 -8.48 12.37
C SER A 232 -15.52 -8.07 13.67
N ALA A 233 -16.26 -7.86 14.75
CA ALA A 233 -15.68 -7.59 16.07
C ALA A 233 -14.69 -8.68 16.50
N GLU A 234 -15.01 -9.96 16.23
CA GLU A 234 -14.11 -11.09 16.49
C GLU A 234 -12.79 -10.98 15.70
N THR A 235 -12.87 -10.61 14.42
CA THR A 235 -11.69 -10.44 13.56
C THR A 235 -10.84 -9.26 14.02
N TYR A 236 -11.48 -8.15 14.38
CA TYR A 236 -10.82 -6.98 14.94
C TYR A 236 -10.08 -7.33 16.25
N ASP A 237 -10.77 -7.97 17.20
CA ASP A 237 -10.20 -8.35 18.49
C ASP A 237 -9.02 -9.31 18.35
N TYR A 238 -9.10 -10.24 17.39
CA TYR A 238 -8.01 -11.15 17.07
C TYR A 238 -6.74 -10.39 16.65
N PHE A 239 -6.85 -9.52 15.64
CA PHE A 239 -5.70 -8.76 15.13
C PHE A 239 -5.22 -7.69 16.11
N HIS A 240 -6.12 -7.09 16.88
CA HIS A 240 -5.75 -6.17 17.95
C HIS A 240 -4.88 -6.86 19.02
N LYS A 241 -5.29 -8.04 19.50
CA LYS A 241 -4.48 -8.85 20.45
C LYS A 241 -3.12 -9.22 19.85
N LEU A 242 -3.11 -9.65 18.59
CA LEU A 242 -1.87 -10.02 17.88
C LEU A 242 -0.90 -8.84 17.78
N LEU A 243 -1.40 -7.64 17.46
CA LEU A 243 -0.59 -6.42 17.39
C LEU A 243 0.06 -6.09 18.74
N HIS A 244 -0.69 -6.20 19.83
CA HIS A 244 -0.17 -5.99 21.19
C HIS A 244 0.90 -7.02 21.56
N SER A 245 0.68 -8.29 21.25
CA SER A 245 1.67 -9.35 21.47
C SER A 245 2.98 -9.07 20.73
N ASN A 246 2.91 -8.68 19.46
CA ASN A 246 4.11 -8.36 18.66
C ASN A 246 4.86 -7.14 19.20
N ARG A 247 4.15 -6.12 19.67
CA ARG A 247 4.79 -4.93 20.28
C ARG A 247 5.55 -5.30 21.55
N LEU A 248 4.92 -6.05 22.45
CA LEU A 248 5.55 -6.50 23.70
C LEU A 248 6.80 -7.35 23.45
N GLN A 249 6.85 -8.10 22.34
CA GLN A 249 8.03 -8.86 21.94
C GLN A 249 9.16 -7.95 21.44
N SER A 250 8.84 -6.95 20.62
CA SER A 250 9.83 -6.00 20.10
C SER A 250 10.49 -5.12 21.17
N GLU A 251 9.78 -4.88 22.28
CA GLU A 251 10.26 -4.08 23.41
C GLU A 251 11.05 -4.90 24.46
N ARG A 252 11.09 -6.25 24.35
CA ARG A 252 11.93 -7.08 25.23
C ARG A 252 13.40 -6.84 24.89
N PRO A 253 14.26 -6.54 25.89
CA PRO A 253 15.70 -6.45 25.66
C PRO A 253 16.22 -7.76 25.07
N LEU A 254 17.13 -7.68 24.10
CA LEU A 254 17.93 -8.82 23.62
C LEU A 254 18.83 -9.34 24.74
N SER A 255 18.26 -10.01 25.74
CA SER A 255 19.00 -10.73 26.76
C SER A 255 19.47 -12.05 26.17
N GLY A 256 20.62 -12.05 25.49
CA GLY A 256 21.21 -13.30 25.01
C GLY A 256 22.14 -13.21 23.80
N GLN A 257 23.03 -12.22 23.70
CA GLN A 257 24.26 -12.38 22.92
C GLN A 257 25.44 -11.88 23.75
N GLY A 258 26.47 -12.72 23.84
CA GLY A 258 27.52 -12.68 24.85
C GLY A 258 28.24 -11.33 24.98
N ALA A 259 28.48 -10.94 26.23
CA ALA A 259 29.46 -9.90 26.55
C ALA A 259 30.82 -10.28 25.93
N PRO A 260 31.54 -9.35 25.28
CA PRO A 260 32.92 -9.62 24.89
C PRO A 260 33.74 -9.78 26.17
N MET A 261 34.34 -10.95 26.31
CA MET A 261 35.23 -11.32 27.39
C MET A 261 36.45 -10.38 27.35
N LEU A 262 36.45 -9.35 28.22
CA LEU A 262 37.64 -8.53 28.45
C LEU A 262 38.78 -9.43 28.94
N SER A 263 39.82 -9.58 28.13
CA SER A 263 41.04 -10.26 28.52
C SER A 263 41.74 -9.44 29.62
N LYS A 264 41.87 -10.05 30.79
CA LYS A 264 42.61 -9.51 31.94
C LYS A 264 44.08 -9.31 31.53
N ARG A 265 44.53 -8.06 31.36
CA ARG A 265 45.96 -7.74 31.48
C ARG A 265 46.32 -7.70 32.96
N ARG A 266 47.24 -8.58 33.37
CA ARG A 266 47.88 -8.56 34.70
C ARG A 266 48.81 -7.35 34.81
N SER A 267 48.72 -6.70 35.97
CA SER A 267 49.55 -5.59 36.45
C SER A 267 50.91 -6.08 36.95
N VAL A 268 52.00 -5.33 36.70
CA VAL A 268 53.23 -5.34 37.53
C VAL A 268 53.93 -3.95 37.46
N HIS A 269 53.87 -3.24 38.60
CA HIS A 269 54.89 -2.40 39.30
C HIS A 269 55.58 -1.20 38.61
N ASN A 270 55.37 0.01 39.17
CA ASN A 270 56.29 0.86 39.99
C ASN A 270 57.19 1.77 39.13
N SER A 271 57.47 3.06 39.40
CA SER A 271 57.35 3.93 40.57
C SER A 271 57.85 5.35 40.17
N ARG A 272 57.37 6.41 40.86
CA ARG A 272 58.08 7.69 41.17
C ARG A 272 58.37 8.64 39.96
N ILE A 273 58.15 9.96 39.96
CA ILE A 273 58.28 11.06 40.95
C ILE A 273 57.42 12.29 40.48
N ASP A 274 56.91 13.04 41.46
CA ASP A 274 56.24 14.37 41.45
C ASP A 274 57.17 15.55 41.07
N PRO A 275 56.81 16.85 41.18
CA PRO A 275 55.58 17.61 40.85
C PRO A 275 55.92 18.94 40.12
N THR A 276 54.92 19.83 39.95
CA THR A 276 54.93 21.32 39.73
C THR A 276 54.05 21.70 38.52
N GLU A 277 53.29 22.79 38.45
CA GLU A 277 52.77 23.81 39.37
C GLU A 277 51.84 24.70 38.50
N ASN A 278 50.86 25.37 39.12
CA ASN A 278 50.12 26.57 38.66
C ASN A 278 49.05 26.50 37.55
N ALA A 279 47.82 26.78 38.00
CA ALA A 279 46.74 27.45 37.28
C ALA A 279 47.02 28.99 37.18
N PRO A 280 46.04 29.86 36.88
CA PRO A 280 45.24 30.09 35.65
C PRO A 280 45.32 31.56 35.16
N GLN A 281 44.93 31.88 33.91
CA GLN A 281 44.37 33.20 33.47
C GLN A 281 44.15 33.18 31.93
N ARG A 282 42.93 33.34 31.42
CA ARG A 282 42.10 34.56 31.17
C ARG A 282 42.33 35.19 29.78
N ASP A 283 41.17 35.47 29.16
CA ASP A 283 40.82 36.54 28.22
C ASP A 283 41.46 36.60 26.82
N ALA A 284 40.69 36.19 25.80
CA ALA A 284 40.31 36.98 24.61
C ALA A 284 39.26 36.23 23.78
#